data_AF-A0A7W1NX62-F1
#
_entry.id   AF-A0A7W1NX62-F1
#
_cell.length_a   1.000
_cell.length_b   1.000
_cell.length_c   1.000
_cell.angle_alpha   90.00
_cell.angle_beta   90.00
_cell.angle_gamma   90.00
#
_symmetry.space_group_name_H-M   'P 1'
#
loop_
_entity.id
_entity.type
_entity.pdbx_description
1 polymer ?
#
loop_
_entity_poly.entity_id
_entity_poly.type
_entity_poly.pdbx_seq_one_letter_code
_entity_poly.pdbx_strand_id
1 'polypeptide(L)'
;MFKRIDESSWLANRIASFSEFMAKRRGLPVVIGIGLVIISFVLQLVDVYATSKVLHLIGVITLNVGILTALIGLLLADPLGK
;
A
#
# COMPACT_ATOMS: atom_id res chain seq x y z
N MET A 1 13.63 7.01 -24.20
CA MET A 1 12.43 7.85 -23.96
C MET A 1 12.11 8.09 -22.47
N PHE A 2 13.00 7.76 -21.51
CA PHE A 2 12.75 7.96 -20.07
C PHE A 2 13.38 9.23 -19.46
N LYS A 3 14.10 10.06 -20.24
CA LYS A 3 14.81 11.25 -19.73
C LYS A 3 13.91 12.35 -19.15
N ARG A 4 12.60 12.35 -19.41
CA ARG A 4 11.67 13.41 -18.94
C ARG A 4 11.08 13.18 -17.54
N ILE A 5 11.22 11.99 -16.96
CA ILE A 5 10.78 11.75 -15.58
C ILE A 5 11.85 12.26 -14.60
N ASP A 6 13.11 12.27 -15.03
CA ASP A 6 14.30 12.66 -14.25
C ASP A 6 14.35 14.18 -13.94
N GLU A 7 13.68 15.03 -14.72
CA GLU A 7 13.65 16.49 -14.50
C GLU A 7 12.70 16.93 -13.38
N SER A 8 11.85 16.04 -12.88
CA SER A 8 10.93 16.38 -11.79
C SER A 8 11.60 16.14 -10.44
N SER A 9 12.52 17.04 -10.08
CA SER A 9 13.19 17.07 -8.76
C SER A 9 12.19 16.94 -7.59
N TRP A 10 10.95 17.39 -7.79
CA TRP A 10 9.84 17.22 -6.83
C TRP A 10 9.38 15.76 -6.65
N LEU A 11 9.22 14.99 -7.73
CA LEU A 11 8.83 13.57 -7.67
C LEU A 11 9.97 12.71 -7.12
N ALA A 12 11.21 12.97 -7.55
CA ALA A 12 12.38 12.29 -7.03
C ALA A 12 12.53 12.52 -5.51
N ASN A 13 12.38 13.76 -5.04
CA ASN A 13 12.43 14.06 -3.61
C ASN A 13 11.28 13.43 -2.80
N ARG A 14 10.08 13.34 -3.38
CA ARG A 14 8.93 12.67 -2.75
C ARG A 14 9.15 11.17 -2.62
N ILE A 15 9.65 10.52 -3.68
CA ILE A 15 9.97 9.09 -3.66
C ILE A 15 11.11 8.81 -2.68
N ALA A 16 12.16 9.65 -2.67
CA ALA A 16 13.28 9.52 -1.74
C ALA A 16 12.82 9.67 -0.28
N SER A 17 12.02 10.69 0.02
CA SER A 17 11.47 10.90 1.37
C SER A 17 10.55 9.77 1.81
N PHE A 18 9.71 9.26 0.90
CA PHE A 18 8.83 8.12 1.19
C PHE A 18 9.64 6.84 1.42
N SER A 19 10.71 6.64 0.64
CA SER A 19 11.62 5.51 0.77
C SER A 19 12.42 5.58 2.08
N GLU A 20 12.94 6.74 2.46
CA GLU A 20 13.60 6.95 3.76
C GLU A 20 12.64 6.72 4.94
N PHE A 21 11.40 7.19 4.83
CA PHE A 21 10.38 7.01 5.87
C PHE A 21 10.01 5.53 6.02
N MET A 22 9.85 4.80 4.92
CA MET A 22 9.64 3.35 4.94
C MET A 22 10.86 2.60 5.49
N ALA A 23 12.08 3.01 5.13
CA ALA A 23 13.32 2.38 5.60
C ALA A 23 13.59 2.60 7.10
N LYS A 24 13.21 3.75 7.66
CA LYS A 24 13.36 4.06 9.10
C LYS A 24 12.36 3.32 9.99
N ARG A 25 11.20 2.89 9.46
CA ARG A 25 10.14 2.22 10.21
C ARG A 25 9.82 0.87 9.56
N ARG A 26 10.76 -0.07 9.64
CA ARG A 26 10.77 -1.45 9.06
C ARG A 26 9.62 -2.38 9.51
N GLY A 27 8.39 -1.93 9.41
CA GLY A 27 7.20 -2.66 9.87
C GLY A 27 5.93 -1.82 9.78
N LEU A 28 6.06 -0.49 9.65
CA LEU A 28 4.93 0.40 9.41
C LEU A 28 4.13 0.03 8.15
N PRO A 29 4.76 -0.30 7.01
CA PRO A 29 3.98 -0.68 5.83
C PRO A 29 3.23 -2.00 6.03
N VAL A 30 3.79 -2.93 6.81
CA VAL A 30 3.09 -4.17 7.20
C VAL A 30 1.82 -3.85 7.98
N VAL A 31 1.94 -3.01 9.02
CA VAL A 31 0.81 -2.60 9.87
C VAL A 31 -0.26 -1.85 9.05
N ILE A 32 0.15 -0.94 8.17
CA ILE A 32 -0.77 -0.22 7.26
C ILE A 32 -1.50 -1.20 6.35
N GLY A 33 -0.77 -2.14 5.73
CA GLY A 33 -1.34 -3.14 4.86
C GLY A 33 -2.37 -4.03 5.57
N ILE A 34 -2.05 -4.51 6.77
CA ILE A 34 -2.98 -5.28 7.62
C ILE A 34 -4.22 -4.44 7.94
N GLY A 35 -4.06 -3.17 8.31
CA GLY A 35 -5.18 -2.27 8.56
C GLY A 35 -6.12 -2.12 7.36
N LEU A 36 -5.56 -1.96 6.16
CA LEU A 36 -6.34 -1.89 4.91
C LEU A 36 -7.09 -3.19 4.61
N VAL A 37 -6.48 -4.35 4.87
CA VAL A 37 -7.15 -5.65 4.71
C VAL A 37 -8.35 -5.76 5.66
N ILE A 38 -8.20 -5.32 6.92
CA ILE A 38 -9.30 -5.29 7.89
C ILE A 38 -10.44 -4.37 7.43
N ILE A 39 -10.10 -3.17 6.94
CA ILE A 39 -11.11 -2.23 6.39
C ILE A 39 -11.83 -2.86 5.20
N SER A 40 -11.09 -3.48 4.28
CA SER A 40 -11.68 -4.16 3.13
C SER A 40 -12.62 -5.29 3.54
N PHE A 41 -12.26 -6.06 4.56
CA PHE A 41 -13.14 -7.10 5.10
C PHE A 41 -14.48 -6.52 5.57
N VAL A 42 -14.46 -5.40 6.31
CA VAL A 42 -15.69 -4.71 6.73
C VAL A 42 -16.48 -4.22 5.52
N LEU A 43 -15.83 -3.62 4.52
CA LEU A 43 -16.51 -3.18 3.30
C LEU A 43 -17.18 -4.33 2.55
N GLN A 44 -16.52 -5.48 2.44
CA GLN A 44 -17.08 -6.67 1.80
C GLN A 44 -18.24 -7.26 2.58
N LEU A 45 -18.20 -7.26 3.92
CA LEU A 45 -19.35 -7.66 4.74
C LEU A 45 -20.56 -6.76 4.53
N VAL A 46 -20.34 -5.44 4.44
CA VAL A 46 -21.43 -4.49 4.15
C VAL A 46 -21.97 -4.70 2.73
N ASP A 47 -21.10 -4.99 1.77
CA ASP A 47 -21.47 -5.24 0.38
C ASP A 47 -22.39 -6.45 0.20
N VAL A 48 -22.25 -7.50 1.03
CA VAL A 48 -23.16 -8.67 1.03
C VAL A 48 -24.62 -8.26 1.21
N TYR A 49 -24.88 -7.22 2.02
CA TYR A 49 -26.23 -6.72 2.26
C TYR A 49 -26.62 -5.56 1.33
N ALA A 50 -25.65 -4.76 0.88
CA ALA A 50 -25.90 -3.56 0.07
C ALA A 50 -25.97 -3.81 -1.44
N THR A 51 -25.44 -4.94 -1.95
CA THR A 51 -25.39 -5.32 -3.39
C THR A 51 -24.94 -4.17 -4.31
N SER A 52 -23.97 -3.37 -3.87
CA SER A 52 -23.55 -2.16 -4.58
C SER A 52 -22.27 -2.42 -5.36
N LYS A 53 -22.35 -2.38 -6.70
CA LYS A 53 -21.17 -2.58 -7.57
C LYS A 53 -20.00 -1.65 -7.25
N VAL A 54 -20.29 -0.42 -6.79
CA VAL A 54 -19.25 0.55 -6.41
C VAL A 54 -18.60 0.16 -5.10
N LEU A 55 -19.39 -0.26 -4.10
CA LEU A 55 -18.87 -0.70 -2.81
C LEU A 55 -18.02 -1.97 -2.97
N HIS A 56 -18.50 -2.90 -3.79
CA HIS A 56 -17.75 -4.10 -4.18
C HIS A 56 -16.38 -3.75 -4.77
N LEU A 57 -16.35 -2.85 -5.77
CA LEU A 57 -15.12 -2.45 -6.43
C LEU A 57 -14.14 -1.77 -5.47
N ILE A 58 -14.62 -0.86 -4.63
CA ILE A 58 -13.78 -0.20 -3.61
C ILE A 58 -13.23 -1.25 -2.64
N GLY A 59 -14.08 -2.17 -2.16
CA GLY A 59 -13.67 -3.25 -1.26
C GLY A 59 -12.55 -4.10 -1.86
N VAL A 60 -12.68 -4.52 -3.12
CA VAL A 60 -11.66 -5.33 -3.82
C VAL A 60 -10.37 -4.53 -4.04
N ILE A 61 -10.44 -3.26 -4.44
CA ILE A 61 -9.24 -2.42 -4.62
C ILE A 61 -8.53 -2.23 -3.28
N THR A 62 -9.26 -1.88 -2.22
CA THR A 62 -8.70 -1.70 -0.87
C THR A 62 -8.03 -2.99 -0.38
N LEU A 63 -8.61 -4.16 -0.65
CA LEU A 63 -8.00 -5.46 -0.30
C LEU A 63 -6.63 -5.61 -0.95
N ASN A 64 -6.58 -5.45 -2.27
CA ASN A 64 -5.37 -5.69 -3.04
C ASN A 64 -4.28 -4.66 -2.70
N VAL A 65 -4.64 -3.40 -2.51
CA VAL A 65 -3.70 -2.37 -2.04
C VAL A 65 -3.17 -2.70 -0.64
N GLY A 66 -4.04 -3.17 0.26
CA GLY A 66 -3.64 -3.61 1.59
C GLY A 66 -2.65 -4.77 1.56
N ILE A 67 -2.96 -5.82 0.77
CA ILE A 67 -2.09 -6.98 0.59
C ILE A 67 -0.73 -6.56 0.01
N LEU A 68 -0.72 -5.78 -1.07
CA LEU A 68 0.53 -5.31 -1.69
C LEU A 68 1.36 -4.49 -0.70
N THR A 69 0.72 -3.60 0.05
CA THR A 69 1.42 -2.78 1.06
C THR A 69 2.00 -3.65 2.17
N ALA A 70 1.26 -4.68 2.62
CA ALA A 70 1.73 -5.61 3.64
C ALA A 70 2.92 -6.45 3.15
N LEU A 71 2.85 -6.97 1.92
CA LEU A 71 3.91 -7.77 1.31
C LEU A 71 5.17 -6.94 1.05
N ILE A 72 5.02 -5.73 0.51
CA ILE A 72 6.15 -4.79 0.36
C ILE A 72 6.75 -4.47 1.74
N GLY A 73 5.90 -4.22 2.73
CA GLY A 73 6.34 -4.01 4.11
C GLY A 73 7.14 -5.16 4.67
N LEU A 74 6.72 -6.40 4.38
CA LEU A 74 7.40 -7.61 4.84
C LEU A 74 8.76 -7.75 4.16
N LEU A 75 8.82 -7.53 2.84
CA LEU A 75 10.07 -7.53 2.07
C LEU A 75 11.07 -6.47 2.56
N LEU A 76 10.58 -5.32 3.05
CA LEU A 76 11.41 -4.25 3.61
C LEU A 76 11.78 -4.49 5.08
N ALA A 77 10.98 -5.27 5.80
CA ALA A 77 11.22 -5.61 7.20
C ALA A 77 12.32 -6.67 7.35
N ASP A 78 12.38 -7.61 6.41
CA ASP A 78 13.48 -8.57 6.34
C ASP A 78 14.79 -7.83 6.02
N PRO A 79 15.83 -7.92 6.88
CA PRO A 79 17.12 -7.35 6.54
C PRO A 79 17.65 -8.11 5.32
N LEU A 80 17.99 -7.38 4.25
CA LEU A 80 18.65 -7.88 3.03
C LEU A 80 20.03 -8.56 3.25
N GLY A 81 20.34 -9.03 4.45
CA GLY A 81 21.59 -9.70 4.76
C GLY A 81 21.78 -9.89 6.25
N LYS A 82 21.46 -11.09 6.73
CA LYS A 82 22.41 -11.89 7.51
C LYS A 82 22.55 -13.23 6.81
#